data_AF-A0A6G0QY54-F1
#
_entry.id   AF-A0A6G0QY54-F1
#
_cell.length_a   1.000
_cell.length_b   1.000
_cell.length_c   1.000
_cell.angle_alpha   90.00
_cell.angle_beta   90.00
_cell.angle_gamma   90.00
#
_symmetry.space_group_name_H-M   'P 1'
#
loop_
_entity.id
_entity.type
_entity.pdbx_description
1 polymer ?
#
loop_
_entity_poly.entity_id
_entity_poly.type
_entity_poly.pdbx_seq_one_letter_code
_entity_poly.pdbx_strand_id
1 'polypeptide(L)'
;MRERLDIVCARLGLPTLDAVGYDDEEDLEETVAEEGRLLQEALGIDEYASGSQTSHDGTSMDISMPNRYPRSSSGEVVENAYFRLLRSPEGEEIAQDDYAQYKLFTAANDEAFGKWCSLYRTRLEIPTTRRRSNPRTIASWLLEHVGVLRHLFAFLPYPELEAKQWTSTDLYQWGAVEAFREQSDAIWRIMNDSTMAQEARDFCSSWHSAVSKGPESTRFQLAGDSQRWARLRRMIGPECCREDTTGLDGEGWALIHVLPYVTSTWSTTPMGRSPSGARGIWYHEFPSVRELCHGILDHEDWSAALHFPAEQTWMDQHASDAAGTTVPTCY
;
A
#
# COMPACT_ATOMS: atom_id res chain seq x y z
N MET A 1 -16.10 -22.40 -16.55
CA MET A 1 -16.04 -21.16 -15.73
C MET A 1 -17.12 -20.17 -16.18
N ARG A 2 -17.29 -19.92 -17.48
CA ARG A 2 -18.34 -19.05 -18.07
C ARG A 2 -19.78 -19.41 -17.71
N GLU A 3 -20.17 -20.69 -17.83
CA GLU A 3 -21.52 -21.14 -17.41
C GLU A 3 -21.84 -20.83 -15.93
N ARG A 4 -20.84 -20.83 -15.05
CA ARG A 4 -21.04 -20.48 -13.64
C ARG A 4 -21.23 -18.96 -13.46
N LEU A 5 -20.52 -18.16 -14.26
CA LEU A 5 -20.67 -16.70 -14.31
C LEU A 5 -22.04 -16.31 -14.89
N ASP A 6 -22.47 -16.95 -15.97
CA ASP A 6 -23.78 -16.69 -16.59
C ASP A 6 -24.93 -17.02 -15.65
N ILE A 7 -24.81 -18.12 -14.89
CA ILE A 7 -25.76 -18.48 -13.82
C ILE A 7 -25.77 -17.44 -12.70
N VAL A 8 -24.62 -16.86 -12.35
CA VAL A 8 -24.52 -15.81 -11.33
C VAL A 8 -25.13 -14.50 -11.85
N CYS A 9 -24.81 -14.07 -13.07
CA CYS A 9 -25.41 -12.90 -13.73
C CYS A 9 -26.93 -13.02 -13.79
N ALA A 10 -27.44 -14.17 -14.23
CA ALA A 10 -28.89 -14.44 -14.30
C ALA A 10 -29.57 -14.39 -12.92
N ARG A 11 -28.91 -14.86 -11.85
CA ARG A 11 -29.45 -14.80 -10.48
C ARG A 11 -29.43 -13.39 -9.89
N LEU A 12 -28.48 -12.57 -10.30
CA LEU A 12 -28.35 -11.17 -9.88
C LEU A 12 -29.17 -10.20 -10.76
N GLY A 13 -29.88 -10.71 -11.77
CA GLY A 13 -30.62 -9.88 -12.72
C GLY A 13 -29.72 -9.04 -13.62
N LEU A 14 -28.44 -9.41 -13.73
CA LEU A 14 -27.46 -8.72 -14.56
C LEU A 14 -27.49 -9.28 -15.99
N PRO A 15 -27.25 -8.45 -17.01
CA PRO A 15 -27.13 -8.91 -18.40
C PRO A 15 -26.02 -9.95 -18.52
N THR A 16 -26.27 -11.02 -19.27
CA THR A 16 -25.25 -12.01 -19.60
C THR A 16 -24.33 -11.42 -20.67
N LEU A 17 -23.02 -11.43 -20.45
CA LEU A 17 -22.05 -10.87 -21.40
C LEU A 17 -22.05 -11.70 -22.69
N ASP A 18 -22.15 -11.03 -23.84
CA ASP A 18 -22.27 -11.69 -25.14
C ASP A 18 -21.04 -12.57 -25.44
N ALA A 19 -21.27 -13.68 -26.14
CA ALA A 19 -20.24 -14.68 -26.44
C ALA A 19 -19.33 -14.28 -27.62
N VAL A 20 -19.68 -13.21 -28.34
CA VAL A 20 -18.91 -12.68 -29.47
C VAL A 20 -17.64 -12.02 -28.93
N GLY A 21 -16.52 -12.33 -29.56
CA GLY A 21 -15.19 -11.94 -29.12
C GLY A 21 -15.09 -10.46 -28.83
N TYR A 22 -14.53 -10.14 -27.66
CA TYR A 22 -13.81 -8.88 -27.48
C TYR A 22 -12.59 -9.00 -28.41
N ASP A 23 -12.79 -8.66 -29.69
CA ASP A 23 -11.81 -8.88 -30.76
C ASP A 23 -10.60 -7.93 -30.60
N ASP A 24 -10.67 -7.00 -29.66
CA ASP A 24 -9.64 -6.03 -29.33
C ASP A 24 -9.38 -6.06 -27.80
N GLU A 25 -8.26 -6.68 -27.40
CA GLU A 25 -7.81 -6.72 -26.00
C GLU A 25 -7.48 -5.31 -25.49
N GLU A 26 -7.06 -4.38 -26.37
CA GLU A 26 -6.71 -3.00 -26.01
C GLU A 26 -7.97 -2.19 -25.67
N ASP A 27 -9.04 -2.32 -26.45
CA ASP A 27 -10.35 -1.69 -26.20
C ASP A 27 -11.02 -2.24 -24.91
N LEU A 28 -10.82 -3.53 -24.64
CA LEU A 28 -11.29 -4.14 -23.39
C LEU A 28 -10.50 -3.63 -22.18
N GLU A 29 -9.18 -3.53 -22.29
CA GLU A 29 -8.32 -2.95 -21.25
C GLU A 29 -8.69 -1.48 -20.99
N GLU A 30 -8.94 -0.68 -22.03
CA GLU A 30 -9.38 0.71 -21.92
C GLU A 30 -10.76 0.80 -21.24
N THR A 31 -11.71 -0.03 -21.64
CA THR A 31 -13.05 -0.09 -21.03
C THR A 31 -12.97 -0.48 -19.55
N VAL A 32 -12.16 -1.49 -19.21
CA VAL A 32 -11.97 -1.91 -17.81
C VAL A 32 -11.30 -0.83 -16.98
N ALA A 33 -10.34 -0.10 -17.56
CA ALA A 33 -9.69 1.03 -16.90
C ALA A 33 -10.69 2.17 -16.64
N GLU A 34 -11.53 2.51 -17.63
CA GLU A 34 -12.52 3.58 -17.51
C GLU A 34 -13.63 3.23 -16.52
N GLU A 35 -14.20 2.02 -16.58
CA GLU A 35 -15.16 1.55 -15.58
C GLU A 35 -14.54 1.50 -14.18
N GLY A 36 -13.25 1.11 -14.09
CA GLY A 36 -12.47 1.15 -12.85
C GLY A 36 -12.36 2.57 -12.29
N ARG A 37 -12.10 3.57 -13.14
CA ARG A 37 -12.06 4.99 -12.76
C ARG A 37 -13.42 5.48 -12.27
N LEU A 38 -14.51 5.16 -12.97
CA LEU A 38 -15.87 5.55 -12.58
C LEU A 38 -16.27 4.94 -11.22
N LEU A 39 -15.88 3.68 -10.96
CA LEU A 39 -16.10 3.05 -9.66
C LEU A 39 -15.28 3.73 -8.55
N GLN A 40 -14.03 4.11 -8.83
CA GLN A 40 -13.20 4.85 -7.90
C GLN A 40 -13.83 6.21 -7.55
N GLU A 41 -14.25 6.98 -8.56
CA GLU A 41 -14.92 8.27 -8.37
C GLU A 41 -16.23 8.14 -7.58
N ALA A 42 -17.02 7.09 -7.85
CA ALA A 42 -18.24 6.79 -7.09
C ALA A 42 -17.96 6.49 -5.62
N LEU A 43 -16.78 5.94 -5.29
CA LEU A 43 -16.29 5.73 -3.92
C LEU A 43 -15.63 6.98 -3.31
N GLY A 44 -15.63 8.10 -4.02
CA GLY A 44 -15.00 9.35 -3.60
C GLY A 44 -13.48 9.38 -3.75
N ILE A 45 -12.90 8.38 -4.42
CA ILE A 45 -11.48 8.35 -4.75
C ILE A 45 -11.25 9.38 -5.88
N ASP A 46 -10.51 10.44 -5.59
CA ASP A 46 -10.34 11.59 -6.48
C ASP A 46 -9.48 11.30 -7.73
N GLU A 47 -9.55 12.19 -8.73
CA GLU A 47 -8.79 12.09 -9.98
C GLU A 47 -7.26 12.11 -9.78
N TYR A 48 -6.73 12.61 -8.65
CA TYR A 48 -5.30 12.51 -8.34
C TYR A 48 -4.89 11.10 -7.91
N ALA A 49 -5.85 10.26 -7.52
CA ALA A 49 -5.63 8.87 -7.15
C ALA A 49 -5.45 7.93 -8.35
N SER A 50 -6.02 8.28 -9.51
CA SER A 50 -5.98 7.48 -10.75
C SER A 50 -4.65 7.55 -11.51
N GLY A 51 -3.66 8.29 -11.00
CA GLY A 51 -2.33 8.40 -11.61
C GLY A 51 -2.24 9.38 -12.78
N SER A 52 -3.31 10.14 -13.06
CA SER A 52 -3.40 11.10 -14.16
C SER A 52 -2.42 12.29 -14.07
N GLN A 53 -1.75 12.50 -12.93
CA GLN A 53 -0.85 13.62 -12.68
C GLN A 53 0.46 13.21 -12.02
N THR A 54 1.56 13.87 -12.42
CA THR A 54 2.91 13.65 -11.89
C THR A 54 2.97 13.87 -10.37
N SER A 55 3.52 12.91 -9.62
CA SER A 55 3.77 13.05 -8.17
C SER A 55 5.07 13.81 -7.88
N HIS A 56 5.05 14.64 -6.84
CA HIS A 56 6.22 15.35 -6.30
C HIS A 56 6.70 14.70 -4.98
N ASP A 57 6.49 13.39 -4.80
CA ASP A 57 6.87 12.66 -3.57
C ASP A 57 8.40 12.71 -3.30
N GLY A 58 9.23 13.17 -4.24
CA GLY A 58 10.68 13.32 -4.04
C GLY A 58 11.42 12.00 -3.83
N THR A 59 10.69 10.89 -3.78
CA THR A 59 11.14 9.50 -3.77
C THR A 59 10.92 8.81 -5.12
N SER A 60 10.87 9.57 -6.21
CA SER A 60 11.16 9.00 -7.53
C SER A 60 12.59 8.48 -7.48
N MET A 61 12.74 7.26 -7.00
CA MET A 61 13.94 6.50 -7.21
C MET A 61 13.97 6.24 -8.71
N ASP A 62 15.12 6.43 -9.34
CA ASP A 62 15.37 6.04 -10.74
C ASP A 62 15.36 4.50 -10.94
N ILE A 63 14.64 3.78 -10.06
CA ILE A 63 14.55 2.34 -10.02
C ILE A 63 13.08 1.98 -9.91
N SER A 64 12.60 1.19 -10.87
CA SER A 64 11.28 0.58 -10.85
C SER A 64 11.10 -0.27 -9.59
N MET A 65 9.87 -0.35 -9.09
CA MET A 65 9.53 -1.31 -8.04
C MET A 65 9.90 -2.73 -8.48
N PRO A 66 10.49 -3.53 -7.59
CA PRO A 66 10.98 -4.85 -7.96
C PRO A 66 9.83 -5.86 -8.02
N ASN A 67 10.03 -6.95 -8.76
CA ASN A 67 9.19 -8.12 -8.61
C ASN A 67 9.43 -8.76 -7.25
N ARG A 68 8.36 -9.27 -6.64
CA ARG A 68 8.42 -9.96 -5.36
C ARG A 68 9.30 -11.20 -5.48
N TYR A 69 10.12 -11.43 -4.47
CA TYR A 69 10.93 -12.64 -4.39
C TYR A 69 10.00 -13.85 -4.17
N PRO A 70 10.18 -14.95 -4.91
CA PRO A 70 9.25 -16.06 -4.88
C PRO A 70 9.19 -16.71 -3.50
N ARG A 71 7.98 -17.00 -3.07
CA ARG A 71 7.71 -17.78 -1.85
C ARG A 71 8.21 -19.21 -2.01
N SER A 72 8.77 -19.77 -0.94
CA SER A 72 9.40 -21.09 -0.94
C SER A 72 8.41 -22.26 -1.04
N SER A 73 7.14 -22.03 -0.71
CA SER A 73 6.08 -23.06 -0.68
C SER A 73 4.70 -22.43 -0.78
N SER A 74 3.78 -23.10 -1.49
CA SER A 74 2.36 -22.74 -1.62
C SER A 74 1.44 -23.88 -1.17
N GLY A 75 0.19 -23.57 -0.85
CA GLY A 75 -0.87 -24.53 -0.54
C GLY A 75 -1.60 -24.27 0.77
N GLU A 76 -2.80 -24.84 0.90
CA GLU A 76 -3.74 -24.59 2.00
C GLU A 76 -3.13 -24.78 3.40
N VAL A 77 -2.28 -25.79 3.58
CA VAL A 77 -1.61 -26.04 4.88
C VAL A 77 -0.63 -24.91 5.22
N VAL A 78 0.11 -24.42 4.23
CA VAL A 78 1.09 -23.33 4.37
C VAL A 78 0.38 -22.01 4.64
N GLU A 79 -0.71 -21.75 3.93
CA GLU A 79 -1.57 -20.57 4.12
C GLU A 79 -2.20 -20.54 5.51
N ASN A 80 -2.76 -21.66 5.97
CA ASN A 80 -3.33 -21.77 7.31
C ASN A 80 -2.29 -21.57 8.41
N ALA A 81 -1.07 -22.08 8.22
CA ALA A 81 0.04 -21.84 9.15
C ALA A 81 0.47 -20.37 9.14
N TYR A 82 0.55 -19.73 7.97
CA TYR A 82 0.86 -18.29 7.87
C TYR A 82 -0.20 -17.43 8.55
N PHE A 83 -1.48 -17.72 8.32
CA PHE A 83 -2.61 -17.06 8.98
C PHE A 83 -2.50 -17.15 10.51
N ARG A 84 -2.25 -18.34 11.06
CA ARG A 84 -2.09 -18.52 12.52
C ARG A 84 -0.91 -17.72 13.08
N LEU A 85 0.23 -17.72 12.37
CA LEU A 85 1.42 -16.98 12.78
C LEU A 85 1.21 -15.46 12.77
N LEU A 86 0.46 -14.93 11.80
CA LEU A 86 0.12 -13.50 11.76
C LEU A 86 -0.86 -13.09 12.87
N ARG A 87 -1.71 -14.03 13.31
CA ARG A 87 -2.70 -13.82 14.36
C ARG A 87 -2.13 -13.88 15.78
N SER A 88 -1.06 -14.62 16.01
CA SER A 88 -0.45 -14.75 17.35
C SER A 88 0.13 -13.43 17.86
N PRO A 89 -0.24 -12.94 19.05
CA PRO A 89 0.34 -11.74 19.66
C PRO A 89 1.86 -11.85 19.88
N GLU A 90 2.56 -10.70 19.98
CA GLU A 90 3.97 -10.68 20.34
C GLU A 90 4.18 -11.24 21.76
N GLY A 91 5.21 -12.06 21.93
CA GLY A 91 5.56 -12.68 23.21
C GLY A 91 4.84 -13.99 23.53
N GLU A 92 3.83 -14.40 22.75
CA GLU A 92 3.31 -15.77 22.83
C GLU A 92 4.29 -16.77 22.22
N GLU A 93 4.45 -17.93 22.87
CA GLU A 93 5.24 -19.01 22.29
C GLU A 93 4.55 -19.54 21.03
N ILE A 94 5.28 -19.52 19.92
CA ILE A 94 4.81 -20.09 18.65
C ILE A 94 4.47 -21.56 18.88
N ALA A 95 3.26 -21.95 18.49
CA ALA A 95 2.80 -23.33 18.60
C ALA A 95 3.82 -24.30 17.97
N GLN A 96 4.05 -25.43 18.63
CA GLN A 96 5.07 -26.40 18.19
C GLN A 96 4.86 -26.86 16.74
N ASP A 97 3.60 -26.99 16.32
CA ASP A 97 3.20 -27.39 14.97
C ASP A 97 3.51 -26.32 13.91
N ASP A 98 3.51 -25.04 14.30
CA ASP A 98 3.76 -23.90 13.40
C ASP A 98 5.22 -23.42 13.40
N TYR A 99 6.02 -23.84 14.39
CA TYR A 99 7.40 -23.39 14.57
C TYR A 99 8.32 -23.72 13.39
N ALA A 100 8.16 -24.90 12.78
CA ALA A 100 8.91 -25.29 11.60
C ALA A 100 8.61 -24.35 10.42
N GLN A 101 7.34 -23.99 10.25
CA GLN A 101 6.89 -23.10 9.19
C GLN A 101 7.34 -21.65 9.44
N TYR A 102 7.25 -21.17 10.68
CA TYR A 102 7.77 -19.87 11.08
C TYR A 102 9.26 -19.70 10.74
N LYS A 103 10.08 -20.71 11.05
CA LYS A 103 11.50 -20.71 10.69
C LYS A 103 11.72 -20.65 9.19
N LEU A 104 10.92 -21.37 8.42
CA LEU A 104 11.02 -21.40 6.97
C LEU A 104 10.67 -20.04 6.37
N PHE A 105 9.58 -19.40 6.81
CA PHE A 105 9.18 -18.07 6.33
C PHE A 105 10.20 -16.99 6.70
N THR A 106 10.70 -17.01 7.94
CA THR A 106 11.73 -16.06 8.40
C THR A 106 13.03 -16.24 7.61
N ALA A 107 13.46 -17.49 7.39
CA ALA A 107 14.64 -17.78 6.58
C ALA A 107 14.47 -17.35 5.10
N ALA A 108 13.26 -17.47 4.54
CA ALA A 108 12.96 -16.99 3.19
C ALA A 108 13.07 -15.46 3.09
N ASN A 109 12.58 -14.71 4.08
CA ASN A 109 12.77 -13.26 4.14
C ASN A 109 14.25 -12.88 4.30
N ASP A 110 15.01 -13.59 5.16
CA ASP A 110 16.45 -13.35 5.32
C ASP A 110 17.25 -13.62 4.03
N GLU A 111 16.90 -14.69 3.30
CA GLU A 111 17.49 -15.00 2.00
C GLU A 111 17.15 -13.92 0.96
N ALA A 112 15.88 -13.52 0.90
CA ALA A 112 15.41 -12.45 0.02
C ALA A 112 16.13 -11.13 0.33
N PHE A 113 16.29 -10.77 1.61
CA PHE A 113 17.05 -9.58 2.01
C PHE A 113 18.52 -9.65 1.56
N GLY A 114 19.17 -10.80 1.70
CA GLY A 114 20.53 -11.02 1.21
C GLY A 114 20.64 -10.83 -0.31
N LYS A 115 19.67 -11.36 -1.07
CA LYS A 115 19.58 -11.20 -2.53
C LYS A 115 19.29 -9.75 -2.92
N TRP A 116 18.34 -9.10 -2.27
CA TRP A 116 18.02 -7.69 -2.46
C TRP A 116 19.24 -6.80 -2.26
N CYS A 117 19.97 -7.00 -1.16
CA CYS A 117 21.24 -6.32 -0.91
C CYS A 117 22.26 -6.58 -2.02
N SER A 118 22.35 -7.81 -2.54
CA SER A 118 23.30 -8.11 -3.63
C SER A 118 22.92 -7.41 -4.95
N LEU A 119 21.63 -7.31 -5.24
CA LEU A 119 21.12 -6.77 -6.51
C LEU A 119 21.12 -5.23 -6.51
N TYR A 120 20.76 -4.61 -5.39
CA TYR A 120 20.43 -3.18 -5.36
C TYR A 120 21.38 -2.32 -4.52
N ARG A 121 22.38 -2.88 -3.83
CA ARG A 121 23.25 -2.13 -2.91
C ARG A 121 23.87 -0.88 -3.50
N THR A 122 24.45 -0.99 -4.70
CA THR A 122 25.12 0.16 -5.32
C THR A 122 24.11 1.22 -5.76
N ARG A 123 22.93 0.82 -6.24
CA ARG A 123 21.93 1.75 -6.79
C ARG A 123 21.09 2.44 -5.71
N LEU A 124 20.79 1.73 -4.63
CA LEU A 124 20.00 2.23 -3.48
C LEU A 124 20.88 2.68 -2.31
N GLU A 125 22.21 2.69 -2.49
CA GLU A 125 23.19 3.09 -1.47
C GLU A 125 23.05 2.32 -0.14
N ILE A 126 22.68 1.04 -0.22
CA ILE A 126 22.41 0.20 0.95
C ILE A 126 23.70 0.04 1.77
N PRO A 127 23.68 0.26 3.09
CA PRO A 127 24.86 0.13 3.93
C PRO A 127 25.44 -1.30 3.89
N THR A 128 26.73 -1.41 4.18
CA THR A 128 27.38 -2.72 4.27
C THR A 128 26.81 -3.53 5.43
N THR A 129 26.30 -4.72 5.13
CA THR A 129 25.70 -5.62 6.09
C THR A 129 26.68 -6.72 6.53
N ARG A 130 26.50 -7.25 7.74
CA ARG A 130 27.32 -8.34 8.28
C ARG A 130 26.77 -9.69 7.78
N ARG A 131 27.56 -10.77 7.96
CA ARG A 131 27.05 -12.13 7.75
C ARG A 131 25.85 -12.35 8.70
N ARG A 132 24.71 -12.78 8.15
CA ARG A 132 23.41 -12.96 8.86
C ARG A 132 22.71 -11.66 9.29
N SER A 133 22.94 -10.57 8.57
CA SER A 133 22.06 -9.39 8.68
C SER A 133 20.67 -9.70 8.12
N ASN A 134 19.66 -9.06 8.70
CA ASN A 134 18.27 -9.04 8.25
C ASN A 134 17.78 -7.58 8.15
N PRO A 135 16.58 -7.29 7.64
CA PRO A 135 16.08 -5.92 7.50
C PRO A 135 16.20 -5.08 8.78
N ARG A 136 15.86 -5.67 9.93
CA ARG A 136 15.91 -4.99 11.25
C ARG A 136 17.32 -4.56 11.65
N THR A 137 18.37 -5.20 11.14
CA THR A 137 19.77 -4.78 11.42
C THR A 137 20.13 -3.42 10.81
N ILE A 138 19.37 -2.94 9.83
CA ILE A 138 19.57 -1.63 9.20
C ILE A 138 18.31 -0.74 9.32
N ALA A 139 17.41 -1.05 10.27
CA ALA A 139 16.12 -0.37 10.43
C ALA A 139 16.25 1.16 10.55
N SER A 140 17.19 1.65 11.36
CA SER A 140 17.40 3.10 11.53
C SER A 140 17.71 3.80 10.20
N TRP A 141 18.55 3.17 9.35
CA TRP A 141 18.87 3.70 8.03
C TRP A 141 17.67 3.58 7.07
N LEU A 142 16.92 2.48 7.13
CA LEU A 142 15.71 2.30 6.32
C LEU A 142 14.63 3.34 6.63
N LEU A 143 14.46 3.70 7.91
CA LEU A 143 13.50 4.72 8.34
C LEU A 143 13.88 6.13 7.88
N GLU A 144 15.17 6.39 7.63
CA GLU A 144 15.64 7.63 6.99
C GLU A 144 15.42 7.60 5.46
N HIS A 145 15.31 6.41 4.86
CA HIS A 145 15.22 6.19 3.42
C HIS A 145 13.96 5.40 3.06
N VAL A 146 12.78 5.92 3.44
CA VAL A 146 11.50 5.22 3.29
C VAL A 146 11.19 4.75 1.85
N GLY A 147 11.68 5.41 0.80
CA GLY A 147 11.56 4.89 -0.58
C GLY A 147 12.28 3.55 -0.78
N VAL A 148 13.46 3.40 -0.17
CA VAL A 148 14.21 2.15 -0.13
C VAL A 148 13.49 1.11 0.72
N LEU A 149 12.85 1.53 1.82
CA LEU A 149 12.05 0.67 2.68
C LEU A 149 10.83 0.09 1.93
N ARG A 150 10.07 0.92 1.20
CA ARG A 150 8.98 0.48 0.32
C ARG A 150 9.48 -0.56 -0.69
N HIS A 151 10.63 -0.30 -1.32
CA HIS A 151 11.24 -1.22 -2.29
C HIS A 151 11.69 -2.54 -1.66
N LEU A 152 12.18 -2.53 -0.42
CA LEU A 152 12.50 -3.76 0.31
C LEU A 152 11.23 -4.58 0.56
N PHE A 153 10.18 -3.98 1.13
CA PHE A 153 8.93 -4.69 1.44
C PHE A 153 8.21 -5.21 0.19
N ALA A 154 8.31 -4.52 -0.94
CA ALA A 154 7.85 -5.03 -2.23
C ALA A 154 8.64 -6.27 -2.69
N PHE A 155 9.92 -6.37 -2.35
CA PHE A 155 10.77 -7.51 -2.72
C PHE A 155 10.56 -8.72 -1.81
N LEU A 156 10.18 -8.56 -0.54
CA LEU A 156 10.09 -9.67 0.41
C LEU A 156 8.97 -10.67 0.07
N PRO A 157 9.17 -12.00 0.23
CA PRO A 157 8.13 -13.00 -0.03
C PRO A 157 6.99 -12.97 1.01
N TYR A 158 7.32 -12.62 2.27
CA TYR A 158 6.39 -12.58 3.41
C TYR A 158 6.46 -11.21 4.12
N PRO A 159 6.00 -10.12 3.46
CA PRO A 159 6.13 -8.77 3.99
C PRO A 159 5.32 -8.54 5.27
N GLU A 160 4.15 -9.18 5.43
CA GLU A 160 3.32 -9.04 6.63
C GLU A 160 4.03 -9.61 7.86
N LEU A 161 4.70 -10.77 7.69
CA LEU A 161 5.48 -11.37 8.77
C LEU A 161 6.71 -10.53 9.11
N GLU A 162 7.35 -9.90 8.12
CA GLU A 162 8.44 -8.96 8.41
C GLU A 162 7.90 -7.75 9.18
N ALA A 163 6.80 -7.13 8.75
CA ALA A 163 6.21 -5.98 9.41
C ALA A 163 5.80 -6.30 10.86
N LYS A 164 5.21 -7.49 11.09
CA LYS A 164 4.89 -7.98 12.44
C LYS A 164 6.12 -8.13 13.35
N GLN A 165 7.31 -8.31 12.81
CA GLN A 165 8.56 -8.40 13.58
C GLN A 165 9.22 -7.04 13.86
N TRP A 166 8.69 -5.95 13.30
CA TRP A 166 9.15 -4.60 13.60
C TRP A 166 8.46 -4.08 14.85
N THR A 167 9.12 -3.18 15.56
CA THR A 167 8.48 -2.54 16.72
C THR A 167 7.36 -1.62 16.24
N SER A 168 6.28 -1.50 17.02
CA SER A 168 5.19 -0.57 16.69
C SER A 168 5.69 0.87 16.52
N THR A 169 6.68 1.28 17.33
CA THR A 169 7.32 2.59 17.21
C THR A 169 7.97 2.81 15.84
N ASP A 170 8.70 1.81 15.32
CA ASP A 170 9.32 1.91 13.99
C ASP A 170 8.25 1.99 12.87
N LEU A 171 7.16 1.21 13.00
CA LEU A 171 6.04 1.25 12.06
C LEU A 171 5.34 2.61 12.08
N TYR A 172 5.08 3.19 13.26
CA TYR A 172 4.45 4.51 13.36
C TYR A 172 5.37 5.62 12.87
N GLN A 173 6.68 5.52 13.10
CA GLN A 173 7.64 6.45 12.54
C GLN A 173 7.62 6.41 11.01
N TRP A 174 7.62 5.21 10.41
CA TRP A 174 7.49 5.08 8.96
C TRP A 174 6.16 5.66 8.47
N GLY A 175 5.05 5.27 9.09
CA GLY A 175 3.72 5.72 8.73
C GLY A 175 3.53 7.24 8.81
N ALA A 176 4.14 7.91 9.79
CA ALA A 176 4.11 9.36 9.88
C ALA A 176 4.84 10.03 8.70
N VAL A 177 5.93 9.44 8.22
CA VAL A 177 6.64 9.93 7.02
C VAL A 177 5.80 9.74 5.77
N GLU A 178 5.13 8.59 5.65
CA GLU A 178 4.20 8.30 4.55
C GLU A 178 3.01 9.26 4.53
N ALA A 179 2.39 9.53 5.67
CA ALA A 179 1.31 10.50 5.80
C ALA A 179 1.77 11.92 5.43
N PHE A 180 2.93 12.35 5.94
CA PHE A 180 3.51 13.65 5.60
C PHE A 180 3.72 13.81 4.09
N ARG A 181 4.18 12.75 3.42
CA ARG A 181 4.41 12.74 1.98
C ARG A 181 3.12 12.84 1.19
N GLU A 182 2.14 12.00 1.50
CA GLU A 182 0.81 12.02 0.87
C GLU A 182 0.16 13.40 1.00
N GLN A 183 0.22 14.00 2.20
CA GLN A 183 -0.32 15.33 2.48
C GLN A 183 0.43 16.42 1.71
N SER A 184 1.77 16.39 1.72
CA SER A 184 2.59 17.39 1.03
C SER A 184 2.40 17.33 -0.49
N ASP A 185 2.30 16.12 -1.04
CA ASP A 185 2.06 15.88 -2.46
C ASP A 185 0.67 16.36 -2.88
N ALA A 186 -0.37 16.09 -2.08
CA ALA A 186 -1.72 16.60 -2.32
C ALA A 186 -1.77 18.14 -2.30
N ILE A 187 -1.13 18.80 -1.32
CA ILE A 187 -1.03 20.27 -1.28
C ILE A 187 -0.33 20.80 -2.55
N TRP A 188 0.74 20.14 -2.98
CA TRP A 188 1.48 20.53 -4.18
C TRP A 188 0.65 20.33 -5.46
N ARG A 189 -0.09 19.22 -5.59
CA ARG A 189 -0.97 18.95 -6.73
C ARG A 189 -2.06 20.02 -6.85
N ILE A 190 -2.79 20.27 -5.77
CA ILE A 190 -3.87 21.26 -5.74
C ILE A 190 -3.33 22.66 -6.11
N MET A 191 -2.14 23.03 -5.64
CA MET A 191 -1.48 24.30 -6.00
C MET A 191 -1.22 24.42 -7.51
N ASN A 192 -0.82 23.34 -8.18
CA ASN A 192 -0.44 23.34 -9.60
C ASN A 192 -1.59 22.99 -10.55
N ASP A 193 -2.73 22.53 -10.04
CA ASP A 193 -3.86 22.15 -10.85
C ASP A 193 -4.63 23.36 -11.38
N SER A 194 -4.50 23.63 -12.68
CA SER A 194 -5.16 24.76 -13.34
C SER A 194 -6.70 24.71 -13.32
N THR A 195 -7.30 23.54 -13.06
CA THR A 195 -8.75 23.37 -12.94
C THR A 195 -9.27 23.84 -11.58
N MET A 196 -8.40 23.90 -10.56
CA MET A 196 -8.77 24.33 -9.21
C MET A 196 -8.98 25.84 -9.11
N ALA A 197 -9.93 26.24 -8.27
CA ALA A 197 -10.22 27.64 -7.99
C ALA A 197 -8.96 28.39 -7.52
N GLN A 198 -8.77 29.63 -8.01
CA GLN A 198 -7.57 30.43 -7.69
C GLN A 198 -7.38 30.61 -6.17
N GLU A 199 -8.46 30.76 -5.42
CA GLU A 199 -8.40 30.88 -3.95
C GLU A 199 -7.77 29.64 -3.30
N ALA A 200 -8.14 28.43 -3.75
CA ALA A 200 -7.59 27.19 -3.24
C ALA A 200 -6.11 27.04 -3.62
N ARG A 201 -5.74 27.41 -4.85
CA ARG A 201 -4.35 27.39 -5.33
C ARG A 201 -3.45 28.34 -4.54
N ASP A 202 -3.91 29.58 -4.31
CA ASP A 202 -3.16 30.58 -3.54
C ASP A 202 -2.99 30.13 -2.08
N PHE A 203 -4.03 29.55 -1.49
CA PHE A 203 -3.98 28.95 -0.15
C PHE A 203 -2.96 27.82 -0.07
N CYS A 204 -3.03 26.85 -0.99
CA CYS A 204 -2.08 25.74 -1.06
C CYS A 204 -0.64 26.22 -1.37
N SER A 205 -0.46 27.29 -2.15
CA SER A 205 0.85 27.89 -2.39
C SER A 205 1.50 28.44 -1.11
N SER A 206 0.73 29.21 -0.33
CA SER A 206 1.18 29.69 0.98
C SER A 206 1.46 28.54 1.94
N TRP A 207 0.65 27.49 1.91
CA TRP A 207 0.80 26.32 2.78
C TRP A 207 2.04 25.50 2.41
N HIS A 208 2.20 25.15 1.13
CA HIS A 208 3.37 24.44 0.61
C HIS A 208 4.68 25.18 0.93
N SER A 209 4.70 26.51 0.78
CA SER A 209 5.86 27.31 1.15
C SER A 209 6.17 27.24 2.66
N ALA A 210 5.17 27.14 3.53
CA ALA A 210 5.37 27.01 4.98
C ALA A 210 5.90 25.62 5.33
N VAL A 211 5.41 24.56 4.69
CA VAL A 211 5.88 23.18 4.89
C VAL A 211 7.32 23.01 4.39
N SER A 212 7.62 23.55 3.20
CA SER A 212 8.91 23.34 2.53
C SER A 212 10.05 24.20 3.09
N LYS A 213 9.76 25.42 3.55
CA LYS A 213 10.77 26.38 4.05
C LYS A 213 10.80 26.51 5.57
N GLY A 214 9.83 25.90 6.26
CA GLY A 214 9.75 25.92 7.71
C GLY A 214 10.79 25.01 8.38
N PRO A 215 10.91 25.07 9.73
CA PRO A 215 11.78 24.17 10.48
C PRO A 215 11.37 22.70 10.29
N GLU A 216 12.37 21.83 10.10
CA GLU A 216 12.16 20.39 9.88
C GLU A 216 11.36 19.73 11.01
N SER A 217 11.56 20.20 12.25
CA SER A 217 10.84 19.71 13.43
C SER A 217 9.32 19.93 13.39
N THR A 218 8.83 20.82 12.52
CA THR A 218 7.41 21.20 12.44
C THR A 218 6.72 20.77 11.15
N ARG A 219 7.46 20.26 10.16
CA ARG A 219 6.92 20.00 8.81
C ARG A 219 5.77 18.98 8.80
N PHE A 220 5.85 17.94 9.62
CA PHE A 220 4.82 16.91 9.76
C PHE A 220 3.52 17.51 10.31
N GLN A 221 3.63 18.28 11.40
CA GLN A 221 2.48 18.96 12.02
C GLN A 221 1.86 19.99 11.08
N LEU A 222 2.68 20.72 10.31
CA LEU A 222 2.19 21.71 9.35
C LEU A 222 1.49 21.05 8.15
N ALA A 223 2.01 19.95 7.62
CA ALA A 223 1.36 19.23 6.52
C ALA A 223 0.04 18.58 6.96
N GLY A 224 -0.01 18.07 8.20
CA GLY A 224 -1.21 17.45 8.79
C GLY A 224 -2.15 18.41 9.53
N ASP A 225 -1.99 19.73 9.38
CA ASP A 225 -2.77 20.73 10.12
C ASP A 225 -4.29 20.59 9.81
N SER A 226 -5.05 20.08 10.79
CA SER A 226 -6.47 19.80 10.66
C SER A 226 -7.33 21.04 10.41
N GLN A 227 -6.90 22.22 10.89
CA GLN A 227 -7.64 23.45 10.62
C GLN A 227 -7.46 23.91 9.18
N ARG A 228 -6.25 23.74 8.64
CA ARG A 228 -5.97 24.04 7.23
C ARG A 228 -6.67 23.08 6.30
N TRP A 229 -6.65 21.78 6.60
CA TRP A 229 -7.41 20.80 5.83
C TRP A 229 -8.92 21.04 5.89
N ALA A 230 -9.48 21.34 7.07
CA ALA A 230 -10.89 21.67 7.20
C ALA A 230 -11.28 22.95 6.42
N ARG A 231 -10.38 23.93 6.32
CA ARG A 231 -10.56 25.10 5.47
C ARG A 231 -10.53 24.74 4.00
N LEU A 232 -9.54 23.96 3.57
CA LEU A 232 -9.39 23.52 2.17
C LEU A 232 -10.59 22.68 1.73
N ARG A 233 -11.08 21.76 2.57
CA ARG A 233 -12.29 20.97 2.31
C ARG A 233 -13.51 21.83 1.96
N ARG A 234 -13.68 22.98 2.61
CA ARG A 234 -14.80 23.90 2.32
C ARG A 234 -14.66 24.58 0.96
N MET A 235 -13.45 24.64 0.41
CA MET A 235 -13.16 25.25 -0.89
C MET A 235 -13.32 24.25 -2.03
N ILE A 236 -12.85 23.00 -1.84
CA ILE A 236 -12.69 22.04 -2.94
C ILE A 236 -13.38 20.69 -2.73
N GLY A 237 -14.11 20.48 -1.62
CA GLY A 237 -14.73 19.19 -1.30
C GLY A 237 -13.81 18.23 -0.51
N PRO A 238 -14.36 17.15 0.06
CA PRO A 238 -13.63 16.15 0.84
C PRO A 238 -12.71 15.24 0.03
N GLU A 239 -13.00 15.00 -1.24
CA GLU A 239 -12.34 14.03 -2.14
C GLU A 239 -10.83 14.30 -2.27
N CYS A 240 -10.44 15.54 -2.51
CA CYS A 240 -9.04 15.95 -2.69
C CYS A 240 -8.28 16.13 -1.36
N CYS A 241 -8.93 15.94 -0.20
CA CYS A 241 -8.32 16.16 1.11
C CYS A 241 -7.55 14.94 1.59
N ARG A 242 -6.47 15.17 2.37
CA ARG A 242 -5.63 14.11 2.99
C ARG A 242 -5.52 14.24 4.50
N GLU A 243 -6.55 14.80 5.14
CA GLU A 243 -6.64 14.81 6.61
C GLU A 243 -7.15 13.49 7.16
N ASP A 244 -6.83 13.25 8.42
CA ASP A 244 -7.40 12.15 9.19
C ASP A 244 -8.88 12.42 9.48
N THR A 245 -9.75 11.64 8.83
CA THR A 245 -11.20 11.60 9.06
C THR A 245 -11.67 10.32 9.74
N THR A 246 -10.74 9.46 10.14
CA THR A 246 -11.01 8.09 10.62
C THR A 246 -11.42 8.05 12.09
N GLY A 247 -11.05 9.08 12.85
CA GLY A 247 -11.21 9.11 14.31
C GLY A 247 -10.15 8.30 15.06
N LEU A 248 -9.16 7.77 14.36
CA LEU A 248 -7.98 7.17 14.95
C LEU A 248 -7.10 8.24 15.61
N ASP A 249 -6.21 7.79 16.49
CA ASP A 249 -5.14 8.64 16.98
C ASP A 249 -3.97 8.70 15.97
N GLY A 250 -2.91 9.43 16.32
CA GLY A 250 -1.75 9.59 15.44
C GLY A 250 -1.05 8.27 15.10
N GLU A 251 -1.11 7.28 16.00
CA GLU A 251 -0.51 5.96 15.79
C GLU A 251 -1.34 5.14 14.79
N GLY A 252 -2.66 5.11 14.95
CA GLY A 252 -3.56 4.47 13.99
C GLY A 252 -3.53 5.13 12.62
N TRP A 253 -3.48 6.46 12.57
CA TRP A 253 -3.31 7.20 11.31
C TRP A 253 -2.00 6.86 10.60
N ALA A 254 -0.89 6.79 11.35
CA ALA A 254 0.39 6.36 10.82
C ALA A 254 0.33 4.92 10.29
N LEU A 255 -0.28 3.99 11.04
CA LEU A 255 -0.38 2.59 10.65
C LEU A 255 -1.09 2.40 9.30
N ILE A 256 -2.21 3.08 9.06
CA ILE A 256 -2.94 2.97 7.77
C ILE A 256 -2.05 3.34 6.59
N HIS A 257 -1.11 4.28 6.76
CA HIS A 257 -0.20 4.67 5.69
C HIS A 257 0.90 3.64 5.40
N VAL A 258 1.12 2.68 6.30
CA VAL A 258 2.09 1.59 6.12
C VAL A 258 1.47 0.40 5.39
N LEU A 259 0.19 0.11 5.63
CA LEU A 259 -0.51 -1.08 5.09
C LEU A 259 -0.28 -1.33 3.58
N PRO A 260 -0.30 -0.31 2.70
CA PRO A 260 -0.07 -0.52 1.26
C PRO A 260 1.26 -1.16 0.90
N TYR A 261 2.27 -0.97 1.75
CA TYR A 261 3.64 -1.44 1.47
C TYR A 261 3.91 -2.80 2.08
N VAL A 262 3.21 -3.15 3.17
CA VAL A 262 3.46 -4.37 3.94
C VAL A 262 2.47 -5.51 3.63
N THR A 263 1.40 -5.23 2.90
CA THR A 263 0.43 -6.24 2.45
C THR A 263 0.78 -6.74 1.04
N SER A 264 1.03 -8.04 0.90
CA SER A 264 1.54 -8.63 -0.35
C SER A 264 0.55 -8.54 -1.50
N THR A 265 -0.75 -8.58 -1.18
CA THR A 265 -1.86 -8.54 -2.13
C THR A 265 -2.33 -7.12 -2.46
N TRP A 266 -1.73 -6.09 -1.86
CA TRP A 266 -2.27 -4.72 -1.95
C TRP A 266 -2.50 -4.25 -3.38
N SER A 267 -1.51 -4.44 -4.27
CA SER A 267 -1.58 -4.03 -5.68
C SER A 267 -2.73 -4.67 -6.48
N THR A 268 -3.29 -5.79 -5.98
CA THR A 268 -4.39 -6.51 -6.62
C THR A 268 -5.77 -6.15 -6.05
N THR A 269 -5.80 -5.24 -5.07
CA THR A 269 -7.05 -4.70 -4.49
C THR A 269 -7.50 -3.44 -5.26
N PRO A 270 -8.77 -3.02 -5.12
CA PRO A 270 -9.22 -1.73 -5.66
C PRO A 270 -8.40 -0.52 -5.17
N MET A 271 -7.92 -0.58 -3.92
CA MET A 271 -7.05 0.47 -3.34
C MET A 271 -5.65 0.46 -3.95
N GLY A 272 -5.12 -0.72 -4.28
CA GLY A 272 -3.84 -0.86 -4.98
C GLY A 272 -3.83 -0.25 -6.37
N ARG A 273 -4.98 -0.18 -7.03
CA ARG A 273 -5.16 0.48 -8.33
C ARG A 273 -5.28 2.01 -8.25
N SER A 274 -5.35 2.56 -7.04
CA SER A 274 -5.50 4.00 -6.80
C SER A 274 -4.55 4.50 -5.70
N PRO A 275 -3.23 4.25 -5.81
CA PRO A 275 -2.30 4.33 -4.67
C PRO A 275 -2.23 5.70 -3.98
N SER A 276 -2.59 6.78 -4.68
CA SER A 276 -2.64 8.15 -4.17
C SER A 276 -4.01 8.54 -3.57
N GLY A 277 -4.94 7.60 -3.45
CA GLY A 277 -6.27 7.80 -2.86
C GLY A 277 -6.19 8.13 -1.37
N ALA A 278 -7.13 8.96 -0.90
CA ALA A 278 -7.14 9.41 0.49
C ALA A 278 -7.33 8.23 1.45
N ARG A 279 -6.39 8.06 2.40
CA ARG A 279 -6.47 6.97 3.40
C ARG A 279 -7.73 6.99 4.25
N GLY A 280 -8.27 8.17 4.53
CA GLY A 280 -9.54 8.33 5.23
C GLY A 280 -10.72 7.69 4.47
N ILE A 281 -10.76 7.85 3.13
CA ILE A 281 -11.78 7.24 2.29
C ILE A 281 -11.64 5.72 2.31
N TRP A 282 -10.41 5.21 2.18
CA TRP A 282 -10.19 3.77 2.23
C TRP A 282 -10.65 3.14 3.54
N TYR A 283 -10.38 3.81 4.65
CA TYR A 283 -10.83 3.37 5.97
C TYR A 283 -12.36 3.37 6.11
N HIS A 284 -13.07 4.31 5.49
CA HIS A 284 -14.54 4.38 5.57
C HIS A 284 -15.21 3.37 4.64
N GLU A 285 -14.70 3.21 3.42
CA GLU A 285 -15.33 2.42 2.35
C GLU A 285 -14.94 0.94 2.38
N PHE A 286 -13.76 0.57 2.88
CA PHE A 286 -13.29 -0.83 2.89
C PHE A 286 -13.22 -1.39 4.31
N PRO A 287 -14.20 -2.22 4.73
CA PRO A 287 -14.19 -2.86 6.06
C PRO A 287 -12.91 -3.62 6.36
N SER A 288 -12.30 -4.26 5.35
CA SER A 288 -11.05 -5.00 5.50
C SER A 288 -9.88 -4.12 5.98
N VAL A 289 -9.85 -2.83 5.61
CA VAL A 289 -8.84 -1.88 6.11
C VAL A 289 -9.07 -1.60 7.59
N ARG A 290 -10.32 -1.38 8.01
CA ARG A 290 -10.65 -1.16 9.42
C ARG A 290 -10.35 -2.38 10.28
N GLU A 291 -10.76 -3.55 9.80
CA GLU A 291 -10.54 -4.83 10.49
C GLU A 291 -9.04 -5.09 10.68
N LEU A 292 -8.22 -4.87 9.65
CA LEU A 292 -6.77 -5.00 9.78
C LEU A 292 -6.18 -3.94 10.72
N CYS A 293 -6.59 -2.68 10.59
CA CYS A 293 -6.08 -1.60 11.43
C CYS A 293 -6.37 -1.87 12.91
N HIS A 294 -7.61 -2.19 13.26
CA HIS A 294 -7.98 -2.52 14.64
C HIS A 294 -7.37 -3.85 15.11
N GLY A 295 -7.30 -4.86 14.25
CA GLY A 295 -6.62 -6.11 14.56
C GLY A 295 -5.17 -5.90 15.00
N ILE A 296 -4.42 -5.05 14.27
CA ILE A 296 -3.03 -4.73 14.61
C ILE A 296 -2.97 -3.85 15.87
N LEU A 297 -3.75 -2.77 15.96
CA LEU A 297 -3.67 -1.83 17.08
C LEU A 297 -4.09 -2.47 18.42
N ASP A 298 -5.15 -3.28 18.41
CA ASP A 298 -5.74 -3.82 19.63
C ASP A 298 -5.14 -5.18 20.03
N HIS A 299 -4.65 -5.95 19.05
CA HIS A 299 -4.29 -7.36 19.24
C HIS A 299 -2.99 -7.80 18.55
N GLU A 300 -2.29 -6.89 17.86
CA GLU A 300 -1.13 -7.22 17.00
C GLU A 300 -1.45 -8.32 15.97
N ASP A 301 -2.72 -8.43 15.57
CA ASP A 301 -3.23 -9.42 14.64
C ASP A 301 -3.12 -8.90 13.19
N TRP A 302 -2.18 -9.47 12.45
CA TRP A 302 -1.93 -9.15 11.04
C TRP A 302 -2.69 -10.05 10.06
N SER A 303 -3.46 -11.02 10.56
CA SER A 303 -4.01 -12.10 9.74
C SER A 303 -5.06 -11.63 8.73
N ALA A 304 -5.76 -10.53 9.02
CA ALA A 304 -6.70 -9.90 8.10
C ALA A 304 -6.04 -9.41 6.80
N ALA A 305 -4.71 -9.19 6.78
CA ALA A 305 -3.98 -8.84 5.56
C ALA A 305 -4.06 -9.91 4.46
N LEU A 306 -4.35 -11.16 4.83
CA LEU A 306 -4.53 -12.26 3.88
C LEU A 306 -5.91 -12.28 3.21
N HIS A 307 -6.85 -11.51 3.74
CA HIS A 307 -8.27 -11.56 3.36
C HIS A 307 -8.74 -10.29 2.66
N PHE A 308 -7.83 -9.41 2.24
CA PHE A 308 -8.21 -8.33 1.34
C PHE A 308 -8.92 -8.90 0.10
N PRO A 309 -9.99 -8.25 -0.38
CA PRO A 309 -10.66 -8.61 -1.61
C PRO A 309 -9.72 -8.33 -2.79
N ALA A 310 -8.82 -9.27 -3.03
CA ALA A 310 -7.92 -9.32 -4.15
C ALA A 310 -8.58 -10.13 -5.28
N GLU A 311 -8.49 -9.63 -6.51
CA GLU A 311 -8.92 -10.39 -7.69
C GLU A 311 -8.04 -11.62 -7.95
N GLN A 312 -6.85 -11.68 -7.30
CA GLN A 312 -5.89 -12.78 -7.41
C GLN A 312 -5.79 -13.56 -6.09
N THR A 313 -5.87 -14.88 -6.19
CA THR A 313 -5.61 -15.80 -5.07
C THR A 313 -4.10 -15.98 -4.85
N TRP A 314 -3.71 -16.52 -3.70
CA TRP A 314 -2.32 -16.88 -3.41
C TRP A 314 -1.69 -17.82 -4.46
N MET A 315 -2.50 -18.68 -5.10
CA MET A 315 -2.04 -19.55 -6.18
C MET A 315 -1.71 -18.77 -7.45
N ASP A 316 -2.49 -17.73 -7.76
CA ASP A 316 -2.26 -16.85 -8.92
C ASP A 316 -0.98 -16.01 -8.72
N GLN A 317 -0.75 -15.54 -7.50
CA GLN A 317 0.48 -14.83 -7.13
C GLN A 317 1.72 -15.72 -7.26
N HIS A 318 1.67 -16.95 -6.74
CA HIS A 318 2.78 -17.91 -6.88
C HIS A 318 3.09 -18.25 -8.34
N ALA A 319 2.06 -18.36 -9.19
CA ALA A 319 2.24 -18.60 -10.61
C ALA A 319 2.87 -17.39 -11.32
N SER A 320 2.44 -16.17 -10.97
CA SER A 320 3.00 -14.93 -11.50
C SER A 320 4.46 -14.71 -11.08
N ASP A 321 4.76 -14.92 -9.79
CA ASP A 321 6.11 -14.82 -9.22
C ASP A 321 7.08 -15.85 -9.83
N ALA A 322 6.58 -17.07 -10.12
CA ALA A 322 7.37 -18.12 -10.76
C ALA A 322 7.57 -17.92 -12.26
N ALA A 323 6.59 -17.30 -12.95
CA ALA A 323 6.66 -17.02 -14.37
C ALA A 323 7.46 -15.74 -14.70
N GLY A 324 7.80 -14.91 -13.70
CA GLY A 324 8.46 -13.62 -13.92
C GLY A 324 7.62 -12.66 -14.76
N THR A 325 6.30 -12.89 -14.83
CA THR A 325 5.38 -12.14 -15.67
C THR A 325 5.27 -10.72 -15.14
N THR A 326 5.79 -9.78 -15.93
CA THR A 326 5.49 -8.37 -15.85
C THR A 326 3.98 -8.19 -15.80
N VAL A 327 3.46 -7.60 -14.71
CA VAL A 327 2.23 -6.81 -14.82
C VAL A 327 2.50 -5.77 -15.91
N PRO A 328 1.64 -5.62 -16.93
CA PRO A 328 1.80 -4.55 -17.91
C PRO A 328 1.91 -3.24 -17.14
N THR A 329 3.02 -2.54 -17.34
CA THR A 329 3.14 -1.16 -16.94
C THR A 329 2.21 -0.40 -17.86
N CYS A 330 1.02 -0.05 -17.36
CA CYS A 330 0.23 1.01 -17.99
C CYS A 330 1.09 2.27 -17.96
N TYR A 331 1.44 2.75 -19.15
CA TYR A 331 2.20 3.99 -19.37
C TYR A 331 1.35 5.22 -19.06
#